data_AF-A0A2P4SWZ3-F1
#
_entry.id   AF-A0A2P4SWZ3-F1
#
_cell.length_a   1.000
_cell.length_b   1.000
_cell.length_c   1.000
_cell.angle_alpha   90.00
_cell.angle_beta   90.00
_cell.angle_gamma   90.00
#
_symmetry.space_group_name_H-M   'P 1'
#
loop_
_entity.id
_entity.type
_entity.pdbx_description
1 polymer ?
#
loop_
_entity_poly.entity_id
_entity_poly.type
_entity_poly.pdbx_seq_one_letter_code
_entity_poly.pdbx_strand_id
1 'polypeptide(L)'
;MIETLVSGDARALLYQLTALLEHELRCQPKGSGLRLIESAHDNGLRMTARLRDFEVKDLLSLTQFFGFHTETFSLAVNFLDRFLSKMKVQPKHLGCVGLSCFYLAVKATEEERNVPLATDLIRISQYRFTVSDMMRMEKIVLEKLSWKVKATTAFQFLQLYHSLIHENLSCER
;
A
#
# COMPACT_ATOMS: atom_id res chain seq x y z
N MET A 1 -27.14 -35.90 -4.23
CA MET A 1 -25.94 -35.68 -5.06
C MET A 1 -25.66 -34.17 -5.17
N ILE A 2 -25.64 -33.47 -4.03
CA ILE A 2 -25.44 -32.01 -3.92
C ILE A 2 -24.32 -31.70 -2.88
N GLU A 3 -23.99 -32.64 -1.99
CA GLU A 3 -23.05 -32.40 -0.88
C GLU A 3 -21.56 -32.46 -1.27
N THR A 4 -21.21 -32.98 -2.45
CA THR A 4 -19.80 -33.17 -2.83
C THR A 4 -19.18 -31.99 -3.58
N LEU A 5 -19.96 -31.22 -4.37
CA LEU A 5 -19.43 -30.04 -5.10
C LEU A 5 -19.07 -28.89 -4.15
N VAL A 6 -19.89 -28.64 -3.12
CA VAL A 6 -19.68 -27.56 -2.14
C VAL A 6 -18.38 -27.74 -1.33
N SER A 7 -17.90 -28.97 -1.16
CA SER A 7 -16.70 -29.26 -0.37
C SER A 7 -15.38 -28.87 -1.07
N GLY A 8 -15.36 -28.93 -2.41
CA GLY A 8 -14.18 -28.62 -3.22
C GLY A 8 -13.90 -27.12 -3.26
N ASP A 9 -14.94 -26.34 -3.55
CA ASP A 9 -14.85 -24.88 -3.64
C ASP A 9 -14.58 -24.27 -2.26
N ALA A 10 -15.29 -24.70 -1.21
CA ALA A 10 -15.03 -24.27 0.16
C ALA A 10 -13.58 -24.51 0.60
N ARG A 11 -12.99 -25.63 0.18
CA ARG A 11 -11.59 -25.96 0.49
C ARG A 11 -10.60 -25.10 -0.28
N ALA A 12 -10.85 -24.84 -1.57
CA ALA A 12 -10.03 -23.95 -2.37
C ALA A 12 -10.02 -22.52 -1.80
N LEU A 13 -11.17 -22.06 -1.32
CA LEU A 13 -11.34 -20.75 -0.70
C LEU A 13 -10.63 -20.65 0.64
N LEU A 14 -10.78 -21.67 1.50
CA LEU A 14 -10.07 -21.73 2.78
C LEU A 14 -8.56 -21.68 2.55
N TYR A 15 -8.06 -22.37 1.51
CA TYR A 15 -6.65 -22.32 1.12
C TYR A 15 -6.23 -20.91 0.68
N GLN A 16 -6.98 -20.26 -0.21
CA GLN A 16 -6.68 -18.90 -0.67
C GLN A 16 -6.70 -17.88 0.49
N LEU A 17 -7.72 -17.95 1.36
CA LEU A 17 -7.83 -17.08 2.52
C LEU A 17 -6.67 -17.28 3.49
N THR A 18 -6.31 -18.54 3.77
CA THR A 18 -5.17 -18.86 4.66
C THR A 18 -3.87 -18.30 4.08
N ALA A 19 -3.63 -18.48 2.78
CA ALA A 19 -2.45 -17.93 2.11
C ALA A 19 -2.40 -16.39 2.18
N LEU A 20 -3.54 -15.72 2.00
CA LEU A 20 -3.63 -14.26 2.13
C LEU A 20 -3.34 -13.79 3.55
N LEU A 21 -3.89 -14.45 4.57
CA LEU A 21 -3.67 -14.12 5.99
C LEU A 21 -2.20 -14.31 6.41
N GLU A 22 -1.57 -15.42 6.02
CA GLU A 22 -0.15 -15.68 6.30
C GLU A 22 0.77 -14.65 5.62
N HIS A 23 0.39 -14.20 4.42
CA HIS A 23 1.12 -13.18 3.70
C HIS A 23 0.92 -11.78 4.29
N GLU A 24 -0.30 -11.43 4.68
CA GLU A 24 -0.63 -10.18 5.35
C GLU A 24 0.19 -10.00 6.62
N LEU A 25 0.27 -11.02 7.48
CA LEU A 25 1.02 -10.96 8.75
C LEU A 25 2.49 -10.54 8.57
N ARG A 26 3.11 -10.91 7.44
CA ARG A 26 4.51 -10.58 7.12
C ARG A 26 4.69 -9.12 6.66
N CYS A 27 3.59 -8.45 6.33
CA CYS A 27 3.52 -7.13 5.72
C CYS A 27 2.61 -6.16 6.50
N GLN A 28 2.30 -6.45 7.76
CA GLN A 28 1.62 -5.51 8.64
C GLN A 28 2.60 -4.45 9.20
N PRO A 29 2.18 -3.18 9.35
CA PRO A 29 2.95 -2.18 10.10
C PRO A 29 3.11 -2.59 11.56
N LYS A 30 4.19 -2.10 12.20
CA LYS A 30 4.40 -2.35 13.63
C LYS A 30 3.39 -1.53 14.45
N GLY A 31 2.45 -2.20 15.11
CA GLY A 31 1.43 -1.52 15.93
C GLY A 31 2.00 -0.58 16.99
N SER A 32 3.14 -0.92 17.60
CA SER A 32 3.81 -0.02 18.55
C SER A 32 4.27 1.30 17.92
N GLY A 33 4.70 1.27 16.66
CA GLY A 33 5.10 2.47 15.93
C GLY A 33 3.91 3.33 15.53
N LEU A 34 2.82 2.71 15.09
CA LEU A 34 1.59 3.43 14.76
C LEU A 34 0.99 4.14 15.99
N ARG A 35 0.97 3.48 17.15
CA ARG A 35 0.50 4.10 18.41
C ARG A 35 1.31 5.35 18.80
N LEU A 36 2.61 5.39 18.48
CA LEU A 36 3.43 6.58 18.71
C LEU A 36 3.05 7.75 17.81
N ILE A 37 2.63 7.46 16.57
CA ILE A 37 2.17 8.47 15.61
C ILE A 37 0.77 8.97 16.01
N GLU A 38 -0.08 8.07 16.47
CA GLU A 38 -1.44 8.37 16.93
C GLU A 38 -1.46 9.24 18.20
N SER A 39 -0.56 8.97 19.15
CA SER A 39 -0.45 9.76 20.39
C SER A 39 0.41 11.01 20.28
N ALA A 40 1.04 11.27 19.13
CA ALA A 40 1.92 12.42 18.96
C ALA A 40 1.14 13.73 18.80
N HIS A 41 1.53 14.74 19.58
CA HIS A 41 1.07 16.12 19.39
C HIS A 41 1.83 16.82 18.28
N ASP A 42 1.14 17.74 17.61
CA ASP A 42 1.72 18.55 16.56
C ASP A 42 2.63 19.64 17.15
N ASN A 43 3.94 19.41 17.01
CA ASN A 43 4.99 20.34 17.40
C ASN A 43 6.00 20.55 16.27
N GLY A 44 5.68 20.11 15.05
CA GLY A 44 6.57 20.18 13.88
C GLY A 44 7.80 19.25 13.91
N LEU A 45 8.05 18.50 14.98
CA LEU A 45 9.29 17.72 15.16
C LEU A 45 9.13 16.22 14.86
N ARG A 46 7.91 15.71 14.87
CA ARG A 46 7.61 14.27 14.73
C ARG A 46 6.38 14.05 13.86
N MET A 47 6.28 12.84 13.31
CA MET A 47 5.07 12.39 12.63
C MET A 47 3.88 12.34 13.58
N THR A 48 2.71 12.70 13.06
CA THR A 48 1.41 12.62 13.71
C THR A 48 0.42 11.92 12.79
N ALA A 49 -0.68 11.39 13.34
CA ALA A 49 -1.75 10.80 12.54
C ALA A 49 -2.27 11.76 11.47
N ARG A 50 -2.45 13.05 11.84
CA ARG A 50 -2.90 14.09 10.90
C ARG A 50 -1.96 14.28 9.72
N LEU A 51 -0.64 14.26 9.94
CA LEU A 51 0.34 14.38 8.85
C LEU A 51 0.34 13.14 7.96
N ARG A 52 0.23 11.95 8.55
CA ARG A 52 0.09 10.70 7.79
C ARG A 52 -1.18 10.72 6.93
N ASP A 53 -2.31 11.17 7.47
CA ASP A 53 -3.57 11.24 6.72
C ASP A 53 -3.55 12.29 5.62
N PHE A 54 -2.82 13.39 5.81
CA PHE A 54 -2.55 14.36 4.76
C PHE A 54 -1.79 13.69 3.60
N GLU A 55 -0.68 13.00 3.89
CA GLU A 55 0.09 12.30 2.86
C GLU A 55 -0.74 11.22 2.15
N VAL A 56 -1.55 10.45 2.88
CA VAL A 56 -2.43 9.44 2.26
C VAL A 56 -3.45 10.06 1.30
N LYS A 57 -3.95 11.26 1.60
CA LYS A 57 -4.80 12.00 0.66
C LYS A 57 -4.03 12.42 -0.60
N ASP A 58 -2.80 12.90 -0.45
CA ASP A 58 -1.94 13.24 -1.59
C ASP A 58 -1.70 12.00 -2.48
N LEU A 59 -1.42 10.84 -1.88
CA LEU A 59 -1.26 9.57 -2.60
C LEU A 59 -2.53 9.16 -3.35
N LEU A 60 -3.70 9.35 -2.75
CA LEU A 60 -4.98 9.08 -3.41
C LEU A 60 -5.19 10.00 -4.62
N SER A 61 -4.92 11.30 -4.46
CA SER A 61 -5.03 12.27 -5.55
C SER A 61 -4.06 11.97 -6.69
N LEU A 62 -2.83 11.54 -6.41
CA LEU A 62 -1.89 11.09 -7.43
C LEU A 62 -2.39 9.83 -8.14
N THR A 63 -2.88 8.85 -7.40
CA THR A 63 -3.46 7.62 -7.98
C THR A 63 -4.57 7.96 -8.98
N GLN A 64 -5.47 8.87 -8.59
CA GLN A 64 -6.57 9.34 -9.44
C GLN A 64 -6.07 10.13 -10.65
N PHE A 65 -5.09 11.02 -10.46
CA PHE A 65 -4.54 11.84 -11.53
C PHE A 65 -3.91 10.99 -12.65
N PHE A 66 -3.14 9.96 -12.29
CA PHE A 66 -2.52 9.07 -13.26
C PHE A 66 -3.43 7.94 -13.75
N GLY A 67 -4.62 7.77 -13.16
CA GLY A 67 -5.53 6.68 -13.49
C GLY A 67 -5.01 5.30 -13.09
N PHE A 68 -4.21 5.22 -12.03
CA PHE A 68 -3.66 3.96 -11.54
C PHE A 68 -4.70 3.13 -10.78
N HIS A 69 -4.44 1.83 -10.67
CA HIS A 69 -5.33 0.89 -10.02
C HIS A 69 -5.43 1.16 -8.51
N THR A 70 -6.58 0.81 -7.91
CA THR A 70 -6.79 0.87 -6.45
C THR A 70 -5.78 0.01 -5.68
N GLU A 71 -5.28 -1.07 -6.31
CA GLU A 71 -4.21 -1.90 -5.75
C GLU A 71 -2.93 -1.09 -5.52
N THR A 72 -2.57 -0.22 -6.46
CA THR A 72 -1.40 0.67 -6.40
C THR A 72 -1.49 1.62 -5.21
N PHE A 73 -2.65 2.25 -5.01
CA PHE A 73 -2.90 3.08 -3.84
C PHE A 73 -2.80 2.28 -2.53
N SER A 74 -3.48 1.13 -2.47
CA SER A 74 -3.49 0.27 -1.28
C SER A 74 -2.08 -0.19 -0.89
N LEU A 75 -1.27 -0.53 -1.89
CA LEU A 75 0.12 -0.94 -1.70
C LEU A 75 1.02 0.22 -1.27
N ALA A 76 0.84 1.42 -1.85
CA ALA A 76 1.57 2.62 -1.45
C ALA A 76 1.32 2.98 0.02
N VAL A 77 0.06 2.91 0.48
CA VAL A 77 -0.32 3.13 1.88
C VAL A 77 0.29 2.06 2.79
N ASN A 78 0.27 0.78 2.37
CA ASN A 78 0.93 -0.29 3.10
C ASN A 78 2.43 -0.01 3.31
N PHE A 79 3.14 0.43 2.26
CA PHE A 79 4.55 0.79 2.36
C PHE A 79 4.79 1.97 3.30
N LEU A 80 3.98 3.03 3.17
CA LEU A 80 4.07 4.21 4.03
C LEU A 80 3.92 3.83 5.50
N ASP A 81 2.86 3.11 5.87
CA ASP A 81 2.59 2.76 7.27
C ASP A 81 3.63 1.82 7.86
N ARG A 82 4.12 0.84 7.07
CA ARG A 82 5.20 -0.05 7.50
C ARG A 82 6.52 0.68 7.67
N PHE A 83 6.78 1.71 6.86
CA PHE A 83 7.96 2.53 6.98
C PHE A 83 7.87 3.44 8.22
N LEU A 84 6.78 4.21 8.33
CA LEU A 84 6.55 5.14 9.44
C LEU A 84 6.50 4.43 10.80
N SER A 85 5.97 3.20 10.86
CA SER A 85 5.96 2.41 12.10
C SER A 85 7.35 1.90 12.55
N LYS A 86 8.38 1.99 11.69
CA LYS A 86 9.76 1.59 12.01
C LYS A 86 10.72 2.77 12.13
N MET A 87 10.39 3.92 11.55
CA MET A 87 11.32 5.03 11.34
C MET A 87 10.83 6.31 12.02
N LYS A 88 11.74 7.02 12.67
CA LYS A 88 11.49 8.37 13.19
C LYS A 88 11.64 9.40 12.06
N VAL A 89 10.59 9.56 11.27
CA VAL A 89 10.57 10.51 10.15
C VAL A 89 10.28 11.93 10.68
N GLN A 90 11.02 12.91 10.17
CA GLN A 90 10.68 14.32 10.39
C GLN A 90 9.63 14.75 9.36
N PRO A 91 8.63 15.58 9.72
CA PRO A 91 7.56 16.00 8.81
C PRO A 91 8.04 16.55 7.46
N LYS A 92 9.16 17.28 7.45
CA LYS A 92 9.78 17.83 6.22
C LYS A 92 10.20 16.79 5.17
N HIS A 93 10.36 15.53 5.57
CA HIS A 93 10.73 14.43 4.68
C HIS A 93 9.54 13.58 4.24
N LEU A 94 8.34 13.86 4.76
CA LEU A 94 7.16 13.03 4.55
C LEU A 94 6.81 12.89 3.06
N GLY A 95 6.73 13.99 2.32
CA GLY A 95 6.42 13.92 0.88
C GLY A 95 7.45 13.12 0.07
N CYS A 96 8.74 13.15 0.45
CA CYS A 96 9.76 12.32 -0.21
C CYS A 96 9.57 10.84 0.13
N VAL A 97 9.24 10.52 1.39
CA VAL A 97 8.91 9.15 1.82
C VAL A 97 7.66 8.64 1.10
N GLY A 98 6.58 9.41 1.10
CA GLY A 98 5.31 9.03 0.51
C GLY A 98 5.40 8.89 -1.00
N LEU A 99 5.99 9.85 -1.72
CA LEU A 99 6.19 9.72 -3.16
C LEU A 99 7.10 8.54 -3.54
N SER A 100 8.10 8.22 -2.71
CA SER A 100 8.93 7.02 -2.92
C SER A 100 8.14 5.72 -2.69
N CYS A 101 7.27 5.68 -1.67
CA CYS A 101 6.37 4.54 -1.45
C CYS A 101 5.38 4.38 -2.62
N PHE A 102 4.84 5.49 -3.12
CA PHE A 102 3.97 5.52 -4.28
C PHE A 102 4.67 5.00 -5.53
N TYR A 103 5.89 5.47 -5.81
CA TYR A 103 6.62 5.04 -6.99
C TYR A 103 6.99 3.55 -6.95
N LEU A 104 7.35 3.04 -5.78
CA LEU A 104 7.55 1.61 -5.56
C LEU A 104 6.28 0.80 -5.84
N ALA A 105 5.12 1.29 -5.39
CA ALA A 105 3.84 0.62 -5.64
C ALA A 105 3.52 0.61 -7.14
N VAL A 106 3.63 1.76 -7.81
CA VAL A 106 3.43 1.89 -9.26
C VAL A 106 4.29 0.90 -10.03
N LYS A 107 5.59 0.80 -9.71
CA LYS A 107 6.49 -0.17 -10.34
C LYS A 107 6.14 -1.63 -10.06
N ALA A 108 5.40 -1.92 -8.99
CA ALA A 108 5.05 -3.27 -8.59
C ALA A 108 3.73 -3.76 -9.19
N THR A 109 2.80 -2.85 -9.51
CA THR A 109 1.41 -3.18 -9.88
C THR A 109 1.02 -2.70 -11.27
N GLU A 110 1.61 -1.62 -11.77
CA GLU A 110 1.29 -1.06 -13.09
C GLU A 110 2.15 -1.67 -14.19
N GLU A 111 1.63 -1.67 -15.43
CA GLU A 111 2.40 -2.07 -16.60
C GLU A 111 3.60 -1.13 -16.82
N GLU A 112 4.73 -1.67 -17.27
CA GLU A 112 5.99 -0.90 -17.43
C GLU A 112 5.82 0.35 -18.29
N ARG A 113 4.99 0.29 -19.33
CA ARG A 113 4.66 1.44 -20.21
C ARG A 113 3.88 2.56 -19.51
N ASN A 114 3.22 2.27 -18.39
CA ASN A 114 2.43 3.21 -17.62
C ASN A 114 3.22 3.81 -16.45
N VAL A 115 4.42 3.31 -16.17
CA VAL A 115 5.28 3.84 -15.10
C VAL A 115 5.84 5.19 -15.53
N PRO A 116 5.50 6.30 -14.84
CA PRO A 116 5.95 7.63 -15.22
C PRO A 116 7.42 7.83 -14.85
N LEU A 117 8.04 8.83 -15.47
CA LEU A 117 9.38 9.25 -15.07
C LEU A 117 9.34 9.86 -13.65
N ALA A 118 10.38 9.60 -12.89
CA ALA A 118 10.57 10.20 -11.57
C ALA A 118 10.47 11.74 -11.58
N THR A 119 10.96 12.38 -12.64
CA THR A 119 10.87 13.83 -12.84
C THR A 119 9.42 14.31 -12.96
N ASP A 120 8.56 13.55 -13.63
CA ASP A 120 7.17 13.90 -13.82
C ASP A 120 6.39 13.74 -12.52
N LEU A 121 6.64 12.65 -11.77
CA LEU A 121 6.05 12.46 -10.44
C LEU A 121 6.38 13.60 -9.48
N ILE A 122 7.64 14.00 -9.40
CA ILE A 122 8.07 15.12 -8.54
C ILE A 122 7.41 16.43 -8.99
N ARG A 123 7.37 16.69 -10.30
CA ARG A 123 6.75 17.91 -10.84
C ARG A 123 5.25 17.96 -10.55
N ILE A 124 4.53 16.86 -10.76
CA ILE A 124 3.07 16.77 -10.61
C ILE A 124 2.67 16.83 -9.13
N SER A 125 3.43 16.16 -8.26
CA SER A 125 3.22 16.23 -6.80
C SER A 125 3.60 17.57 -6.17
N GLN A 126 4.27 18.45 -6.91
CA GLN A 126 4.73 19.77 -6.46
C GLN A 126 5.69 19.74 -5.26
N TYR A 127 6.28 18.58 -4.96
CA TYR A 127 7.27 18.47 -3.88
C TYR A 127 8.61 19.08 -4.29
N ARG A 128 9.35 19.56 -3.27
CA ARG A 128 10.64 20.23 -3.44
C ARG A 128 11.80 19.33 -3.02
N PHE A 129 12.07 18.30 -3.83
CA PHE A 129 13.27 17.46 -3.72
C PHE A 129 13.73 16.98 -5.09
N THR A 130 14.96 16.51 -5.19
CA THR A 130 15.53 16.07 -6.48
C THR A 130 15.17 14.61 -6.78
N VAL A 131 15.31 14.20 -8.04
CA VAL A 131 15.22 12.77 -8.42
C VAL A 131 16.21 11.93 -7.62
N SER A 132 17.43 12.43 -7.39
CA SER A 132 18.43 11.73 -6.58
C SER A 132 17.97 11.50 -5.14
N ASP A 133 17.23 12.44 -4.55
CA ASP A 133 16.69 12.29 -3.20
C ASP A 133 15.59 11.22 -3.18
N MET A 134 14.71 11.22 -4.19
CA MET A 134 13.67 10.20 -4.33
C MET A 134 14.26 8.80 -4.53
N MET A 135 15.26 8.64 -5.41
CA MET A 135 15.93 7.34 -5.61
C MET A 135 16.64 6.84 -4.35
N ARG A 136 17.26 7.76 -3.59
CA ARG A 136 17.88 7.42 -2.31
C ARG A 136 16.83 6.98 -1.29
N MET A 137 15.72 7.72 -1.20
CA MET A 137 14.64 7.40 -0.28
C MET A 137 13.95 6.08 -0.64
N GLU A 138 13.73 5.81 -1.93
CA GLU A 138 13.22 4.54 -2.42
C GLU A 138 14.07 3.36 -1.94
N LYS A 139 15.40 3.45 -2.08
CA LYS A 139 16.32 2.44 -1.58
C LYS A 139 16.19 2.25 -0.06
N ILE A 140 16.11 3.33 0.70
CA ILE A 140 15.92 3.29 2.16
C ILE A 140 14.58 2.62 2.51
N VAL A 141 13.49 2.95 1.80
CA VAL A 141 12.19 2.32 2.00
C VAL A 141 12.30 0.82 1.76
N LEU A 142 12.84 0.38 0.62
CA LEU A 142 13.05 -1.04 0.30
C LEU A 142 13.83 -1.78 1.39
N GLU A 143 14.94 -1.21 1.86
CA GLU A 143 15.75 -1.79 2.94
C GLU A 143 14.95 -1.93 4.24
N LYS A 144 14.19 -0.90 4.64
CA LYS A 144 13.38 -0.93 5.86
C LYS A 144 12.13 -1.83 5.76
N LEU A 145 11.66 -2.06 4.55
CA LEU A 145 10.62 -3.05 4.25
C LEU A 145 11.18 -4.46 4.07
N SER A 146 12.51 -4.64 4.13
CA SER A 146 13.19 -5.92 3.87
C SER A 146 12.83 -6.50 2.51
N TRP A 147 12.70 -5.63 1.50
CA TRP A 147 12.36 -5.98 0.11
C TRP A 147 11.01 -6.69 -0.06
N LYS A 148 10.17 -6.71 0.97
CA LYS A 148 8.81 -7.29 0.93
C LYS A 148 7.85 -6.29 0.28
N VAL A 149 7.94 -6.17 -1.05
CA VAL A 149 7.14 -5.26 -1.89
C VAL A 149 5.83 -5.89 -2.37
N LYS A 150 5.74 -7.22 -2.39
CA LYS A 150 4.45 -7.91 -2.57
C LYS A 150 3.81 -7.97 -1.20
N ALA A 151 2.79 -7.16 -0.93
CA ALA A 151 2.04 -7.17 0.32
C ALA A 151 0.58 -7.51 0.05
N THR A 152 0.01 -8.37 0.88
CA THR A 152 -1.45 -8.52 0.92
C THR A 152 -2.03 -7.30 1.63
N THR A 153 -2.97 -6.64 0.97
CA THR A 153 -3.74 -5.52 1.49
C THR A 153 -5.22 -5.93 1.57
N ALA A 154 -6.04 -5.07 2.16
CA ALA A 154 -7.49 -5.27 2.18
C ALA A 154 -8.09 -5.47 0.77
N PHE A 155 -7.45 -4.93 -0.27
CA PHE A 155 -7.91 -5.06 -1.66
C PHE A 155 -7.95 -6.51 -2.14
N GLN A 156 -6.93 -7.33 -1.84
CA GLN A 156 -6.91 -8.73 -2.27
C GLN A 156 -7.97 -9.58 -1.55
N PHE A 157 -8.27 -9.28 -0.29
CA PHE A 157 -9.41 -9.91 0.40
C PHE A 157 -10.74 -9.48 -0.23
N LEU A 158 -10.90 -8.20 -0.56
CA LEU A 158 -12.10 -7.71 -1.23
C LEU A 158 -12.30 -8.38 -2.60
N GLN A 159 -11.23 -8.56 -3.38
CA GLN A 159 -11.29 -9.29 -4.65
C GLN A 159 -11.72 -10.74 -4.46
N LEU A 160 -11.17 -11.43 -3.45
CA LEU A 160 -11.57 -12.79 -3.11
C LEU A 160 -13.06 -12.87 -2.72
N TYR A 161 -13.53 -11.96 -1.87
CA TYR A 161 -14.94 -11.92 -1.49
C TYR A 161 -15.86 -11.53 -2.65
N HIS A 162 -15.40 -10.68 -3.56
CA HIS A 162 -16.16 -10.29 -4.73
C HIS A 162 -16.31 -11.44 -5.74
N SER A 163 -15.22 -12.16 -6.05
CA SER A 163 -15.28 -13.30 -6.97
C SER A 163 -16.24 -14.37 -6.45
N LEU A 164 -16.20 -14.61 -5.14
CA LEU A 164 -17.11 -15.51 -4.44
C LEU A 164 -18.57 -15.15 -4.63
N ILE A 165 -18.93 -13.90 -4.34
CA ILE A 165 -20.32 -13.45 -4.43
C ILE A 165 -20.79 -13.52 -5.89
N HIS A 166 -19.94 -13.14 -6.85
CA HIS A 166 -20.28 -13.16 -8.26
C HIS A 166 -20.51 -14.58 -8.79
N GLU A 167 -19.64 -15.54 -8.44
CA GLU A 167 -19.79 -16.95 -8.83
C GLU A 167 -21.10 -17.56 -8.29
N ASN A 168 -21.45 -17.26 -7.03
CA ASN A 168 -22.69 -17.75 -6.43
C ASN A 168 -23.94 -17.14 -7.07
N LEU A 169 -23.93 -15.84 -7.40
CA LEU A 169 -25.03 -15.17 -8.11
C LEU A 169 -25.22 -15.66 -9.55
N SER A 170 -24.16 -16.16 -10.18
CA SER A 170 -24.18 -16.73 -11.53
C SER A 170 -24.83 -18.12 -11.57
N CYS A 171 -24.81 -18.84 -10.44
CA CYS A 171 -25.35 -20.20 -10.30
C CYS A 171 -26.85 -20.24 -9.94
N GLU A 172 -27.44 -19.10 -9.53
CA GLU A 172 -28.86 -18.97 -9.16
C GLU A 172 -29.76 -18.45 -10.30
N ARG A 173 -29.23 -18.27 -11.52
CA ARG A 173 -30.00 -17.87 -12.72
C ARG A 173 -29.99 -18.98 -13.76
#